data_AF-A0A519XY26-F1
#
_entry.id   AF-A0A519XY26-F1
#
_cell.length_a   1.000
_cell.length_b   1.000
_cell.length_c   1.000
_cell.angle_alpha   90.00
_cell.angle_beta   90.00
_cell.angle_gamma   90.00
#
_symmetry.space_group_name_H-M   'P 1'
#
loop_
_entity.id
_entity.type
_entity.pdbx_description
1 polymer ?
#
loop_
_entity_poly.entity_id
_entity_poly.type
_entity_poly.pdbx_seq_one_letter_code
_entity_poly.pdbx_strand_id
1 'polypeptide(L)'
;MNGKSVTALKKDTANGIPPWALTREYRVTYRDTLSQTEKLIAGTAPQRAAAGGLPRVSVDASYFERVKLKLGDTLTFNVQGAPISTVVGGTREVDWGRVQTNFLVVFPTGVLEGAPQFHVILTRTPSNAALAAAQRTLVRDFPNVSAIDLGLILQTVDEILTKISFVIRFMAGFSILTGLLVLASSVLISRYQRTRESVLLRTLGASRSQILRITLLEYALLGSLAAFAGVLLASLAAWALATWVFETPFALSAL
;
A
#
# COMPACT_ATOMS: atom_id res chain seq x y z
N MET A 1 27.61 -12.68 0.39
CA MET A 1 26.70 -13.64 -0.29
C MET A 1 27.56 -14.58 -1.11
N ASN A 2 27.42 -15.90 -0.95
CA ASN A 2 28.20 -16.92 -1.67
C ASN A 2 29.71 -16.63 -1.68
N GLY A 3 30.27 -16.30 -0.50
CA GLY A 3 31.69 -15.94 -0.35
C GLY A 3 32.09 -14.56 -0.87
N LYS A 4 31.25 -13.86 -1.65
CA LYS A 4 31.51 -12.49 -2.10
C LYS A 4 31.19 -11.48 -1.00
N SER A 5 32.11 -10.55 -0.76
CA SER A 5 31.94 -9.45 0.18
C SER A 5 31.01 -8.36 -0.38
N VAL A 6 30.43 -7.57 0.52
CA VAL A 6 29.59 -6.41 0.15
C VAL A 6 30.36 -5.44 -0.74
N THR A 7 31.64 -5.19 -0.46
CA THR A 7 32.50 -4.28 -1.24
C THR A 7 32.70 -4.80 -2.67
N ALA A 8 32.87 -6.11 -2.85
CA ALA A 8 32.99 -6.71 -4.17
C ALA A 8 31.68 -6.61 -4.97
N LEU A 9 30.54 -6.87 -4.33
CA LEU A 9 29.22 -6.76 -4.96
C LEU A 9 28.87 -5.31 -5.33
N LYS A 10 29.29 -4.31 -4.56
CA LYS A 10 29.08 -2.90 -4.90
C LYS A 10 29.86 -2.43 -6.14
N LYS A 11 31.05 -3.00 -6.37
CA LYS A 11 31.88 -2.64 -7.54
C LYS A 11 31.35 -3.25 -8.83
N ASP A 12 30.59 -4.33 -8.72
CA ASP A 12 29.96 -5.00 -9.84
C ASP A 12 28.60 -4.35 -10.16
N THR A 13 28.59 -3.37 -11.05
CA THR A 13 27.35 -2.70 -11.48
C THR A 13 26.46 -3.58 -12.36
N ALA A 14 26.94 -4.73 -12.83
CA ALA A 14 26.20 -5.64 -13.71
C ALA A 14 25.35 -6.67 -12.94
N ASN A 15 25.54 -6.83 -11.62
CA ASN A 15 24.79 -7.82 -10.84
C ASN A 15 23.28 -7.50 -10.70
N GLY A 16 22.89 -6.23 -10.90
CA GLY A 16 21.50 -5.78 -10.81
C GLY A 16 20.90 -5.87 -9.41
N ILE A 17 21.75 -5.92 -8.36
CA ILE A 17 21.32 -5.87 -6.96
C ILE A 17 21.14 -4.41 -6.56
N PRO A 18 20.00 -4.02 -5.97
CA PRO A 18 19.79 -2.64 -5.58
C PRO A 18 20.75 -2.24 -4.44
N PRO A 19 21.39 -1.05 -4.50
CA PRO A 19 22.40 -0.63 -3.52
C PRO A 19 21.92 -0.64 -2.06
N TRP A 20 20.64 -0.32 -1.83
CA TRP A 20 20.05 -0.30 -0.49
C TRP A 20 20.08 -1.69 0.17
N ALA A 21 20.02 -2.77 -0.62
CA ALA A 21 20.05 -4.15 -0.12
C ALA A 21 21.47 -4.62 0.23
N LEU A 22 22.49 -3.78 0.04
CA LEU A 22 23.86 -4.10 0.42
C LEU A 22 24.37 -3.22 1.57
N THR A 23 23.71 -2.09 1.84
CA THR A 23 24.14 -1.11 2.84
C THR A 23 23.27 -1.05 4.07
N ARG A 24 22.09 -1.67 4.03
CA ARG A 24 21.14 -1.61 5.12
C ARG A 24 21.59 -2.47 6.31
N GLU A 25 21.35 -1.97 7.51
CA GLU A 25 21.37 -2.78 8.71
C GLU A 25 20.10 -3.65 8.79
N TYR A 26 20.31 -4.96 8.87
CA TYR A 26 19.22 -5.92 8.96
C TYR A 26 18.81 -6.09 10.41
N ARG A 27 17.59 -5.65 10.74
CA ARG A 27 16.91 -6.13 11.95
C ARG A 27 16.43 -7.54 11.68
N VAL A 28 16.94 -8.47 12.48
CA VAL A 28 16.63 -9.90 12.38
C VAL A 28 15.96 -10.36 13.66
N THR A 29 15.22 -11.46 13.55
CA THR A 29 14.64 -12.15 14.71
C THR A 29 14.95 -13.63 14.61
N TYR A 30 14.71 -14.38 15.68
CA TYR A 30 14.80 -15.84 15.69
C TYR A 30 13.47 -16.44 16.15
N ARG A 31 13.06 -17.56 15.53
CA ARG A 31 11.83 -18.31 15.88
C ARG A 31 11.78 -19.63 15.13
N ASP A 32 10.87 -20.48 15.55
CA ASP A 32 10.63 -21.83 15.03
C ASP A 32 9.24 -22.00 14.40
N THR A 33 8.50 -20.90 14.22
CA THR A 33 7.18 -20.89 13.59
C THR A 33 7.01 -19.70 12.64
N LEU A 34 5.97 -19.77 11.80
CA LEU A 34 5.48 -18.62 11.04
C LEU A 34 4.49 -17.81 11.90
N SER A 35 4.38 -16.51 11.61
CA SER A 35 3.38 -15.64 12.21
C SER A 35 2.15 -15.55 11.31
N GLN A 36 1.09 -14.91 11.80
CA GLN A 36 -0.16 -14.77 11.06
C GLN A 36 -0.06 -13.86 9.84
N THR A 37 0.97 -13.01 9.75
CA THR A 37 1.23 -12.13 8.61
C THR A 37 2.11 -12.78 7.55
N GLU A 38 2.49 -14.03 7.72
CA GLU A 38 3.48 -14.66 6.84
C GLU A 38 2.97 -15.98 6.27
N LYS A 39 3.34 -16.20 5.02
CA LYS A 39 3.00 -17.42 4.29
C LYS A 39 4.26 -18.01 3.68
N LEU A 40 4.50 -19.30 3.90
CA LEU A 40 5.61 -19.99 3.24
C LEU A 40 5.34 -20.06 1.74
N ILE A 41 6.32 -19.64 0.93
CA ILE A 41 6.26 -19.77 -0.53
C ILE A 41 7.08 -20.98 -0.97
N ALA A 42 8.33 -21.09 -0.51
CA ALA A 42 9.21 -22.19 -0.89
C ALA A 42 10.27 -22.52 0.18
N GLY A 43 10.76 -23.76 0.15
CA GLY A 43 11.77 -24.25 1.07
C GLY A 43 11.19 -24.62 2.44
N THR A 44 11.95 -24.30 3.49
CA THR A 44 11.62 -24.66 4.88
C THR A 44 11.11 -23.46 5.66
N ALA A 45 10.06 -23.66 6.45
CA ALA A 45 9.60 -22.67 7.42
C ALA A 45 10.69 -22.43 8.49
N PRO A 46 10.65 -21.28 9.21
CA PRO A 46 11.43 -21.12 10.42
C PRO A 46 11.23 -22.34 11.33
N GLN A 47 12.32 -22.89 11.84
CA GLN A 47 12.34 -24.10 12.65
C GLN A 47 13.49 -24.00 13.65
N ARG A 48 13.62 -24.97 14.54
CA ARG A 48 14.79 -25.06 15.42
C ARG A 48 16.06 -25.42 14.62
N ALA A 49 17.19 -24.82 14.99
CA ALA A 49 18.47 -25.10 14.36
C ALA A 49 18.86 -26.56 14.53
N ALA A 50 19.28 -27.21 13.44
CA ALA A 50 19.82 -28.56 13.48
C ALA A 50 21.21 -28.57 14.10
N ALA A 51 21.52 -29.59 14.90
CA ALA A 51 22.84 -29.76 15.48
C ALA A 51 23.89 -30.03 14.38
N GLY A 52 24.95 -29.23 14.34
CA GLY A 52 26.12 -29.49 13.49
C GLY A 52 26.06 -29.02 12.02
N GLY A 53 25.18 -28.06 11.67
CA GLY A 53 25.10 -27.50 10.32
C GLY A 53 25.00 -25.97 10.29
N LEU A 54 25.14 -25.37 9.09
CA LEU A 54 24.90 -23.94 8.92
C LEU A 54 23.42 -23.61 9.22
N PRO A 55 23.13 -22.57 10.03
CA PRO A 55 21.78 -22.10 10.27
C PRO A 55 21.00 -21.83 8.99
N ARG A 56 19.80 -22.39 8.90
CA ARG A 56 18.89 -22.17 7.77
C ARG A 56 17.99 -20.97 8.07
N VAL A 57 18.22 -19.87 7.38
CA VAL A 57 17.44 -18.64 7.55
C VAL A 57 16.28 -18.59 6.57
N SER A 58 15.16 -18.02 7.02
CA SER A 58 13.99 -17.73 6.20
C SER A 58 13.99 -16.25 5.80
N VAL A 59 13.82 -15.98 4.51
CA VAL A 59 13.96 -14.64 3.93
C VAL A 59 12.63 -14.19 3.33
N ASP A 60 12.33 -12.89 3.41
CA ASP A 60 11.18 -12.27 2.73
C ASP A 60 11.26 -12.47 1.20
N ALA A 61 10.14 -12.80 0.57
CA ALA A 61 10.05 -13.16 -0.84
C ALA A 61 10.47 -12.01 -1.76
N SER A 62 9.95 -10.81 -1.51
CA SER A 62 10.30 -9.66 -2.35
C SER A 62 11.76 -9.27 -2.19
N TYR A 63 12.37 -9.47 -1.02
CA TYR A 63 13.81 -9.32 -0.85
C TYR A 63 14.60 -10.44 -1.55
N PHE A 64 14.15 -11.69 -1.43
CA PHE A 64 14.77 -12.85 -2.07
C PHE A 64 14.86 -12.65 -3.59
N GLU A 65 13.79 -12.17 -4.22
CA GLU A 65 13.76 -11.86 -5.66
C GLU A 65 14.63 -10.64 -6.02
N ARG A 66 14.51 -9.53 -5.29
CA ARG A 66 15.23 -8.29 -5.59
C ARG A 66 16.74 -8.42 -5.50
N VAL A 67 17.24 -9.26 -4.61
CA VAL A 67 18.68 -9.52 -4.46
C VAL A 67 19.10 -10.78 -5.25
N LYS A 68 18.19 -11.36 -6.05
CA LYS A 68 18.41 -12.54 -6.90
C LYS A 68 18.98 -13.73 -6.13
N LEU A 69 18.50 -13.90 -4.90
CA LEU A 69 18.87 -15.03 -4.06
C LEU A 69 18.29 -16.33 -4.60
N LYS A 70 18.99 -17.43 -4.31
CA LYS A 70 18.52 -18.79 -4.55
C LYS A 70 18.45 -19.57 -3.23
N LEU A 71 17.56 -20.55 -3.17
CA LEU A 71 17.54 -21.48 -2.06
C LEU A 71 18.88 -22.24 -2.02
N GLY A 72 19.47 -22.33 -0.83
CA GLY A 72 20.80 -22.90 -0.65
C GLY A 72 21.96 -21.90 -0.75
N ASP A 73 21.72 -20.65 -1.16
CA ASP A 73 22.77 -19.62 -1.12
C ASP A 73 23.26 -19.35 0.30
N THR A 74 24.55 -19.02 0.43
CA THR A 74 25.17 -18.72 1.72
C THR A 74 25.18 -17.21 1.98
N LEU A 75 24.65 -16.82 3.14
CA LEU A 75 24.64 -15.45 3.63
C LEU A 75 25.45 -15.35 4.92
N THR A 76 26.45 -14.49 4.94
CA THR A 76 27.22 -14.20 6.15
C THR A 76 26.73 -12.88 6.73
N PHE A 77 26.15 -12.95 7.92
CA PHE A 77 25.68 -11.79 8.68
C PHE A 77 26.72 -11.41 9.72
N ASN A 78 27.03 -10.13 9.85
CA ASN A 78 27.82 -9.64 10.96
C ASN A 78 26.88 -9.26 12.11
N VAL A 79 26.82 -10.07 13.16
CA VAL A 79 26.00 -9.84 14.34
C VAL A 79 26.91 -9.29 15.44
N GLN A 80 26.92 -7.96 15.61
CA GLN A 80 27.71 -7.27 16.66
C GLN A 80 29.22 -7.63 16.63
N GLY A 81 29.80 -7.78 15.45
CA GLY A 81 31.21 -8.13 15.26
C GLY A 81 31.47 -9.63 15.06
N ALA A 82 30.48 -10.50 15.30
CA ALA A 82 30.59 -11.93 15.04
C ALA A 82 30.04 -12.29 13.65
N PRO A 83 30.88 -12.81 12.72
CA PRO A 83 30.41 -13.28 11.43
C PRO A 83 29.68 -14.62 11.58
N ILE A 84 28.37 -14.63 11.33
CA ILE A 84 27.53 -15.83 11.33
C ILE A 84 27.22 -16.20 9.88
N SER A 85 27.78 -17.32 9.42
CA SER A 85 27.45 -17.89 8.12
C SER A 85 26.16 -18.70 8.19
N THR A 86 25.26 -18.44 7.27
CA THR A 86 23.92 -19.02 7.21
C THR A 86 23.61 -19.46 5.78
N VAL A 87 22.60 -20.31 5.62
CA VAL A 87 22.11 -20.76 4.32
C VAL A 87 20.66 -20.34 4.16
N VAL A 88 20.27 -19.89 2.97
CA VAL A 88 18.87 -19.57 2.66
C VAL A 88 18.07 -20.87 2.61
N GLY A 89 17.32 -21.15 3.69
CA GLY A 89 16.56 -22.38 3.88
C GLY A 89 15.14 -22.32 3.32
N GLY A 90 14.57 -21.12 3.22
CA GLY A 90 13.22 -20.91 2.71
C GLY A 90 12.91 -19.44 2.47
N THR A 91 11.83 -19.20 1.75
CA THR A 91 11.31 -17.88 1.42
C THR A 91 9.83 -17.78 1.79
N ARG A 92 9.44 -16.62 2.33
CA ARG A 92 8.09 -16.35 2.84
C ARG A 92 7.56 -15.04 2.32
N GLU A 93 6.28 -15.02 2.00
CA GLU A 93 5.51 -13.81 1.80
C GLU A 93 5.28 -13.14 3.16
N VAL A 94 5.38 -11.82 3.20
CA VAL A 94 5.20 -11.03 4.42
C VAL A 94 4.20 -9.93 4.13
N ASP A 95 3.09 -9.92 4.85
CA ASP A 95 2.11 -8.84 4.79
C ASP A 95 2.63 -7.63 5.58
N TRP A 96 3.31 -6.74 4.84
CA TRP A 96 3.79 -5.44 5.34
C TRP A 96 2.68 -4.40 5.52
N GLY A 97 1.46 -4.68 5.04
CA GLY A 97 0.30 -3.80 5.20
C GLY A 97 -0.31 -3.87 6.60
N ARG A 98 -0.14 -5.00 7.30
CA ARG A 98 -0.52 -5.13 8.72
C ARG A 98 0.56 -4.54 9.63
N VAL A 99 0.14 -3.67 10.54
CA VAL A 99 1.01 -3.12 11.59
C VAL A 99 1.35 -4.23 12.58
N GLN A 100 2.46 -4.93 12.33
CA GLN A 100 3.06 -5.96 13.18
C GLN A 100 4.59 -5.87 13.14
N THR A 101 5.26 -6.57 14.07
CA THR A 101 6.72 -6.71 14.09
C THR A 101 7.16 -7.73 13.05
N ASN A 102 7.16 -7.32 11.79
CA ASN A 102 7.63 -8.12 10.66
C ASN A 102 9.14 -7.98 10.47
N PHE A 103 9.79 -9.03 9.97
CA PHE A 103 11.24 -9.08 9.75
C PHE A 103 11.56 -9.54 8.32
N LEU A 104 12.65 -9.03 7.73
CA LEU A 104 13.12 -9.46 6.41
C LEU A 104 13.83 -10.81 6.46
N VAL A 105 14.60 -11.05 7.52
CA VAL A 105 15.33 -12.30 7.74
C VAL A 105 14.98 -12.83 9.11
N VAL A 106 14.64 -14.11 9.15
CA VAL A 106 14.29 -14.86 10.35
C VAL A 106 15.29 -16.00 10.51
N PHE A 107 15.94 -16.03 11.65
CA PHE A 107 16.84 -17.10 12.08
C PHE A 107 16.07 -18.23 12.74
N PRO A 108 16.60 -19.46 12.68
CA PRO A 108 16.08 -20.55 13.48
C PRO A 108 16.41 -20.33 14.96
N THR A 109 15.61 -20.89 15.87
CA THR A 109 15.95 -20.90 17.31
C THR A 109 17.22 -21.72 17.56
N GLY A 110 18.04 -21.30 18.52
CA GLY A 110 19.31 -21.91 18.92
C GLY A 110 20.56 -21.27 18.32
N VAL A 111 20.45 -20.09 17.71
CA VAL A 111 21.56 -19.41 16.99
C VAL A 111 21.85 -18.02 17.54
N LEU A 112 20.82 -17.21 17.82
CA LEU A 112 20.98 -15.80 18.18
C LEU A 112 20.71 -15.52 19.66
N GLU A 113 20.32 -16.53 20.45
CA GLU A 113 19.93 -16.39 21.86
C GLU A 113 21.06 -15.88 22.74
N GLY A 114 22.31 -16.21 22.40
CA GLY A 114 23.49 -15.71 23.12
C GLY A 114 23.95 -14.30 22.70
N ALA A 115 23.35 -13.72 21.65
CA ALA A 115 23.71 -12.38 21.19
C ALA A 115 22.96 -11.29 21.98
N PRO A 116 23.51 -10.06 22.07
CA PRO A 116 22.79 -8.93 22.63
C PRO A 116 21.46 -8.71 21.91
N GLN A 117 20.38 -8.66 22.68
CA GLN A 117 19.01 -8.61 22.15
C GLN A 117 18.22 -7.46 22.79
N PHE A 118 17.35 -6.87 21.99
CA PHE A 118 16.34 -5.93 22.46
C PHE A 118 14.97 -6.47 22.08
N HIS A 119 13.98 -6.26 22.94
CA HIS A 119 12.63 -6.75 22.72
C HIS A 119 11.74 -5.61 22.25
N VAL A 120 10.85 -5.92 21.31
CA VAL A 120 9.83 -5.00 20.83
C VAL A 120 8.49 -5.67 21.06
N ILE A 121 7.59 -4.97 21.74
CA ILE A 121 6.21 -5.42 21.96
C ILE A 121 5.31 -4.38 21.32
N LEU A 122 4.38 -4.86 20.51
CA LEU A 122 3.33 -4.05 19.93
C LEU A 122 2.03 -4.35 20.67
N THR A 123 1.38 -3.30 21.18
CA THR A 123 0.07 -3.42 21.83
C THR A 123 -0.88 -2.35 21.31
N ARG A 124 -2.17 -2.67 21.29
CA ARG A 124 -3.23 -1.73 20.93
C ARG A 124 -3.85 -1.18 22.20
N THR A 125 -4.00 0.14 22.24
CA THR A 125 -4.66 0.83 23.34
C THR A 125 -6.00 1.40 22.86
N PRO A 126 -7.08 1.32 23.65
CA PRO A 126 -8.41 1.74 23.19
C PRO A 126 -8.58 3.26 23.07
N SER A 127 -7.76 4.05 23.76
CA SER A 127 -7.84 5.52 23.73
C SER A 127 -6.50 6.18 24.06
N ASN A 128 -6.35 7.45 23.68
CA ASN A 128 -5.17 8.26 23.99
C ASN A 128 -4.98 8.45 25.50
N ALA A 129 -6.07 8.50 26.28
CA ALA A 129 -6.02 8.59 27.73
C ALA A 129 -5.43 7.32 28.35
N ALA A 130 -5.85 6.14 27.88
CA ALA A 130 -5.30 4.87 28.30
C ALA A 130 -3.82 4.73 27.87
N LEU A 131 -3.45 5.27 26.70
CA LEU A 131 -2.05 5.26 26.24
C LEU A 131 -1.17 6.11 27.15
N ALA A 132 -1.60 7.33 27.48
CA ALA A 132 -0.88 8.22 28.37
C ALA A 132 -0.72 7.60 29.78
N ALA A 133 -1.75 6.91 30.29
CA ALA A 133 -1.66 6.18 31.56
C ALA A 133 -0.66 5.01 31.51
N ALA A 134 -0.68 4.23 30.42
CA ALA A 134 0.27 3.14 30.20
C ALA A 134 1.70 3.65 30.08
N GLN A 135 1.95 4.71 29.31
CA GLN A 135 3.27 5.32 29.17
C GLN A 135 3.82 5.84 30.50
N ARG A 136 3.00 6.52 31.32
CA ARG A 136 3.42 6.97 32.66
C ARG A 136 3.82 5.80 33.55
N THR A 137 3.04 4.72 33.53
CA THR A 137 3.32 3.51 34.32
C THR A 137 4.60 2.83 33.84
N LEU A 138 4.80 2.72 32.52
CA LEU A 138 6.01 2.15 31.92
C LEU A 138 7.27 2.95 32.29
N VAL A 139 7.23 4.28 32.17
CA VAL A 139 8.40 5.12 32.52
C VAL A 139 8.73 5.03 34.02
N ARG A 140 7.71 4.94 34.87
CA ARG A 140 7.90 4.83 36.33
C ARG A 140 8.47 3.48 36.75
N ASP A 141 7.89 2.39 36.24
CA ASP A 141 8.18 1.03 36.72
C ASP A 141 9.31 0.37 35.90
N PHE A 142 9.52 0.80 34.65
CA PHE A 142 10.50 0.26 33.71
C PHE A 142 11.24 1.39 32.94
N PRO A 143 12.13 2.15 33.59
CA PRO A 143 12.83 3.28 32.96
C PRO A 143 13.76 2.89 31.79
N ASN A 144 14.07 1.61 31.63
CA ASN A 144 14.82 1.06 30.50
C ASN A 144 13.96 0.72 29.28
N VAL A 145 12.63 0.88 29.36
CA VAL A 145 11.69 0.59 28.27
C VAL A 145 11.32 1.88 27.54
N SER A 146 11.56 1.92 26.24
CA SER A 146 11.13 3.02 25.38
C SER A 146 9.73 2.74 24.82
N ALA A 147 8.78 3.62 25.13
CA ALA A 147 7.41 3.55 24.61
C ALA A 147 7.25 4.52 23.44
N ILE A 148 6.93 4.00 22.25
CA ILE A 148 6.74 4.79 21.03
C ILE A 148 5.26 4.76 20.65
N ASP A 149 4.65 5.93 20.48
CA ASP A 149 3.27 6.06 20.01
C ASP A 149 3.20 5.98 18.48
N LEU A 150 2.75 4.84 17.96
CA LEU A 150 2.51 4.66 16.53
C LEU A 150 1.23 5.35 16.05
N GLY A 151 0.30 5.67 16.95
CA GLY A 151 -0.93 6.38 16.64
C GLY A 151 -0.66 7.78 16.08
N LEU A 152 0.31 8.50 16.65
CA LEU A 152 0.74 9.80 16.15
C LEU A 152 1.26 9.74 14.70
N ILE A 153 2.04 8.70 14.38
CA ILE A 153 2.56 8.49 13.03
C ILE A 153 1.40 8.22 12.05
N LEU A 154 0.48 7.33 12.42
CA LEU A 154 -0.69 7.00 11.60
C LEU A 154 -1.60 8.21 11.39
N GLN A 155 -1.83 9.02 12.44
CA GLN A 155 -2.60 10.26 12.33
C GLN A 155 -1.92 11.25 11.37
N THR A 156 -0.60 11.40 11.47
CA THR A 156 0.15 12.29 10.56
C THR A 156 0.02 11.84 9.11
N VAL A 157 0.09 10.53 8.85
CA VAL A 157 -0.11 9.97 7.50
C VAL A 157 -1.55 10.23 7.02
N ASP A 158 -2.55 9.99 7.87
CA ASP A 158 -3.96 10.24 7.56
C ASP A 158 -4.24 11.72 7.25
N GLU A 159 -3.65 12.65 8.00
CA GLU A 159 -3.76 14.08 7.75
C GLU A 159 -3.14 14.48 6.40
N ILE A 160 -1.99 13.90 6.04
CA ILE A 160 -1.35 14.13 4.74
C ILE A 160 -2.24 13.60 3.61
N LEU A 161 -2.74 12.36 3.73
CA LEU A 161 -3.63 11.75 2.75
C LEU A 161 -4.93 12.54 2.59
N THR A 162 -5.49 13.04 3.70
CA THR A 162 -6.68 13.89 3.70
C THR A 162 -6.43 15.21 2.97
N LYS A 163 -5.28 15.85 3.19
CA LYS A 163 -4.90 17.07 2.45
C LYS A 163 -4.73 16.81 0.95
N ILE A 164 -4.08 15.71 0.58
CA ILE A 164 -3.95 15.31 -0.84
C ILE A 164 -5.34 15.06 -1.44
N SER A 165 -6.21 14.33 -0.75
CA SER A 165 -7.58 14.08 -1.17
C SER A 165 -8.37 15.37 -1.35
N PHE A 166 -8.23 16.33 -0.43
CA PHE A 166 -8.84 17.64 -0.54
C PHE A 166 -8.41 18.38 -1.81
N VAL A 167 -7.11 18.43 -2.11
CA VAL A 167 -6.59 19.07 -3.33
C VAL A 167 -7.16 18.40 -4.58
N ILE A 168 -7.17 17.07 -4.64
CA ILE A 168 -7.73 16.32 -5.77
C ILE A 168 -9.22 16.61 -5.93
N ARG A 169 -10.01 16.61 -4.83
CA ARG A 169 -11.44 16.95 -4.86
C ARG A 169 -11.68 18.38 -5.31
N PHE A 170 -10.84 19.31 -4.87
CA PHE A 170 -10.91 20.70 -5.28
C PHE A 170 -10.65 20.86 -6.79
N MET A 171 -9.59 20.20 -7.30
CA MET A 171 -9.30 20.18 -8.74
C MET A 171 -10.43 19.53 -9.54
N ALA A 172 -10.99 18.41 -9.06
CA ALA A 172 -12.13 17.77 -9.69
C ALA A 172 -13.37 18.69 -9.73
N GLY A 173 -13.65 19.41 -8.63
CA GLY A 173 -14.71 20.42 -8.58
C GLY A 173 -14.50 21.54 -9.60
N PHE A 174 -13.27 22.02 -9.75
CA PHE A 174 -12.91 23.01 -10.76
C PHE A 174 -13.11 22.47 -12.19
N SER A 175 -12.74 21.21 -12.45
CA SER A 175 -12.98 20.53 -13.73
C SER A 175 -14.47 20.37 -14.04
N ILE A 176 -15.29 20.05 -13.03
CA ILE A 176 -16.75 19.98 -13.18
C ILE A 176 -17.31 21.36 -13.52
N LEU A 177 -16.87 22.41 -12.82
CA LEU A 177 -17.31 23.78 -13.07
C LEU A 177 -16.98 24.23 -14.51
N THR A 178 -15.76 23.97 -14.97
CA THR A 178 -15.36 24.25 -16.35
C THR A 178 -16.16 23.44 -17.36
N GLY A 179 -16.44 22.15 -17.08
CA GLY A 179 -17.34 21.34 -17.88
C GLY A 179 -18.76 21.91 -17.98
N LEU A 180 -19.32 22.41 -16.87
CA LEU A 180 -20.63 23.07 -16.85
C LEU A 180 -20.64 24.36 -17.69
N LEU A 181 -19.57 25.16 -17.62
CA LEU A 181 -19.44 26.38 -18.43
C LEU A 181 -19.36 26.06 -19.93
N VAL A 182 -18.62 25.02 -20.30
CA VAL A 182 -18.54 24.53 -21.69
C VAL A 182 -19.92 24.04 -22.16
N LEU A 183 -20.62 23.25 -21.34
CA LEU A 183 -21.98 22.79 -21.65
C LEU A 183 -22.95 23.96 -21.82
N ALA A 184 -22.93 24.94 -20.92
CA ALA A 184 -23.78 26.13 -21.00
C ALA A 184 -23.50 26.93 -22.29
N SER A 185 -22.22 27.09 -22.64
CA SER A 185 -21.80 27.78 -23.87
C SER A 185 -22.30 27.05 -25.12
N SER A 186 -22.21 25.72 -25.14
CA SER A 186 -22.72 24.88 -26.23
C SER A 186 -24.24 25.00 -26.40
N VAL A 187 -24.99 25.01 -25.28
CA VAL A 187 -26.45 25.21 -25.30
C VAL A 187 -26.82 26.61 -25.79
N LEU A 188 -26.07 27.64 -25.39
CA LEU A 188 -26.31 29.01 -25.86
C LEU A 188 -26.13 29.14 -27.37
N ILE A 189 -25.10 28.51 -27.94
CA ILE A 189 -24.85 28.51 -29.39
C ILE A 189 -25.97 27.79 -30.17
N SER A 190 -26.52 26.70 -29.61
CA SER A 190 -27.60 25.92 -30.25
C SER A 190 -29.02 26.50 -30.07
N ARG A 191 -29.18 27.60 -29.31
CA ARG A 191 -30.49 28.24 -29.05
C ARG A 191 -31.29 28.56 -30.29
N TYR A 192 -30.65 29.11 -31.33
CA TYR A 192 -31.34 29.55 -32.54
C TYR A 192 -31.95 28.37 -33.29
N GLN A 193 -31.21 27.27 -33.41
CA GLN A 193 -31.67 26.02 -34.04
C GLN A 193 -32.88 25.44 -33.27
N ARG A 194 -32.77 25.31 -31.94
CA ARG A 194 -33.87 24.79 -31.10
C ARG A 194 -35.11 25.67 -31.09
N THR A 195 -34.93 26.99 -31.20
CA THR A 195 -36.05 27.93 -31.31
C THR A 195 -36.78 27.74 -32.64
N ARG A 196 -36.06 27.56 -33.74
CA ARG A 196 -36.64 27.28 -35.07
C ARG A 196 -37.43 25.96 -35.07
N GLU A 197 -36.89 24.89 -34.48
CA GLU A 197 -37.60 23.61 -34.30
C GLU A 197 -38.88 23.76 -33.48
N SER A 198 -38.82 24.51 -32.37
CA SER A 198 -39.98 24.76 -31.51
C SER A 198 -41.08 25.54 -32.24
N VAL A 199 -40.72 26.52 -33.08
CA VAL A 199 -41.67 27.28 -33.91
C VAL A 199 -42.32 26.39 -34.96
N LEU A 200 -41.54 25.55 -35.66
CA LEU A 200 -42.07 24.59 -36.65
C LEU A 200 -43.08 23.60 -36.02
N LEU A 201 -42.74 23.01 -34.87
CA LEU A 201 -43.65 22.13 -34.14
C LEU A 201 -44.94 22.85 -33.73
N ARG A 202 -44.85 24.12 -33.33
CA ARG A 202 -46.00 24.94 -32.96
C ARG A 202 -46.88 25.27 -34.17
N THR A 203 -46.32 25.48 -35.36
CA THR A 203 -47.10 25.64 -36.60
C THR A 203 -47.81 24.35 -37.03
N LEU A 204 -47.27 23.18 -36.66
CA LEU A 204 -47.90 21.87 -36.87
C LEU A 204 -48.95 21.52 -35.80
N GLY A 205 -49.25 22.42 -34.87
CA GLY A 205 -50.30 22.26 -33.85
C GLY A 205 -49.82 21.74 -32.50
N ALA A 206 -48.51 21.62 -32.24
CA ALA A 206 -48.00 21.19 -30.94
C ALA A 206 -48.29 22.22 -29.83
N SER A 207 -48.83 21.74 -28.71
CA SER A 207 -49.09 22.56 -27.51
C SER A 207 -47.79 22.94 -26.78
N ARG A 208 -47.81 24.04 -26.01
CA ARG A 208 -46.64 24.51 -25.22
C ARG A 208 -46.14 23.43 -24.24
N SER A 209 -47.05 22.67 -23.63
CA SER A 209 -46.73 21.58 -22.71
C SER A 209 -46.07 20.40 -23.42
N GLN A 210 -46.47 20.07 -24.66
CA GLN A 210 -45.83 19.03 -25.45
C GLN A 210 -44.38 19.41 -25.80
N ILE A 211 -44.15 20.65 -26.24
CA ILE A 211 -42.81 21.14 -26.58
C ILE A 211 -41.88 21.09 -25.35
N LEU A 212 -42.34 21.56 -24.19
CA LEU A 212 -41.58 21.49 -22.93
C LEU A 212 -41.24 20.05 -22.53
N ARG A 213 -42.19 19.11 -22.65
CA ARG A 213 -41.95 17.70 -22.32
C ARG A 213 -40.92 17.07 -23.24
N ILE A 214 -40.99 17.33 -24.55
CA ILE A 214 -40.01 16.80 -25.52
C ILE A 214 -38.61 17.30 -25.17
N THR A 215 -38.45 18.61 -24.95
CA THR A 215 -37.16 19.21 -24.61
C THR A 215 -36.61 18.70 -23.28
N LEU A 216 -37.46 18.57 -22.26
CA LEU A 216 -37.04 18.06 -20.94
C LEU A 216 -36.60 16.60 -21.03
N LEU A 217 -37.32 15.76 -21.78
CA LEU A 217 -36.98 14.36 -21.98
C LEU A 217 -35.68 14.19 -22.76
N GLU A 218 -35.44 15.02 -23.79
CA GLU A 218 -34.20 15.02 -24.54
C GLU A 218 -32.98 15.39 -23.67
N TYR A 219 -33.06 16.47 -22.90
CA TYR A 219 -31.97 16.85 -21.98
C TYR A 219 -31.80 15.86 -20.83
N ALA A 220 -32.88 15.27 -20.33
CA ALA A 220 -32.81 14.21 -19.32
C ALA A 220 -32.09 12.97 -19.88
N LEU A 221 -32.39 12.56 -21.11
CA LEU A 221 -31.69 11.46 -21.77
C LEU A 221 -30.21 11.77 -21.97
N LEU A 222 -29.87 12.94 -22.52
CA LEU A 222 -28.47 13.36 -22.71
C LEU A 222 -27.70 13.43 -21.38
N GLY A 223 -28.31 14.00 -20.34
CA GLY A 223 -27.73 14.08 -19.01
C GLY A 223 -27.53 12.70 -18.38
N SER A 224 -28.52 11.80 -18.51
CA SER A 224 -28.42 10.43 -18.00
C SER A 224 -27.34 9.63 -18.71
N LEU A 225 -27.19 9.79 -20.03
CA LEU A 225 -26.15 9.13 -20.82
C LEU A 225 -24.76 9.65 -20.43
N ALA A 226 -24.62 10.96 -20.24
CA ALA A 226 -23.37 11.57 -19.78
C ALA A 226 -22.99 11.11 -18.36
N ALA A 227 -23.96 11.07 -17.43
CA ALA A 227 -23.74 10.57 -16.08
C ALA A 227 -23.36 9.09 -16.07
N PHE A 228 -24.06 8.26 -16.86
CA PHE A 228 -23.76 6.85 -17.01
C PHE A 228 -22.34 6.63 -17.56
N ALA A 229 -21.97 7.35 -18.64
CA ALA A 229 -20.63 7.31 -19.20
C ALA A 229 -19.57 7.76 -18.19
N GLY A 230 -19.83 8.82 -17.44
CA GLY A 230 -18.93 9.32 -16.39
C GLY A 230 -18.71 8.30 -15.27
N VAL A 231 -19.78 7.70 -14.75
CA VAL A 231 -19.70 6.65 -13.71
C VAL A 231 -18.97 5.42 -14.23
N LEU A 232 -19.24 5.00 -15.47
CA LEU A 232 -18.56 3.87 -16.10
C LEU A 232 -17.06 4.12 -16.24
N LEU A 233 -16.66 5.28 -16.76
CA LEU A 233 -15.25 5.66 -16.92
C LEU A 233 -14.55 5.78 -15.56
N ALA A 234 -15.18 6.40 -14.57
CA ALA A 234 -14.64 6.51 -13.22
C ALA A 234 -14.44 5.14 -12.56
N SER A 235 -15.42 4.23 -12.72
CA SER A 235 -15.35 2.87 -12.18
C SER A 235 -14.24 2.04 -12.83
N LEU A 236 -14.10 2.13 -14.16
CA LEU A 236 -13.02 1.45 -14.89
C LEU A 236 -11.65 1.98 -14.51
N ALA A 237 -11.50 3.31 -14.36
CA ALA A 237 -10.26 3.91 -13.90
C ALA A 237 -9.91 3.49 -12.47
N ALA A 238 -10.89 3.46 -11.56
CA ALA A 238 -10.71 3.00 -10.19
C ALA A 238 -10.31 1.51 -10.14
N TRP A 239 -10.95 0.66 -10.94
CA TRP A 239 -10.60 -0.75 -11.06
C TRP A 239 -9.18 -0.97 -11.59
N ALA A 240 -8.79 -0.24 -12.64
CA ALA A 240 -7.46 -0.32 -13.23
C ALA A 240 -6.37 0.12 -12.22
N LEU A 241 -6.60 1.20 -11.48
CA LEU A 241 -5.70 1.65 -10.42
C LEU A 241 -5.59 0.63 -9.28
N ALA A 242 -6.72 0.09 -8.80
CA ALA A 242 -6.74 -0.91 -7.74
C ALA A 242 -5.94 -2.16 -8.12
N THR A 243 -6.08 -2.62 -9.37
CA THR A 243 -5.48 -3.87 -9.84
C THR A 243 -3.99 -3.72 -10.19
N TRP A 244 -3.62 -2.66 -10.93
CA TRP A 244 -2.27 -2.53 -11.48
C TRP A 244 -1.32 -1.63 -10.68
N VAL A 245 -1.85 -0.70 -9.88
CA VAL A 245 -1.01 0.22 -9.12
C VAL A 245 -0.99 -0.17 -7.65
N PHE A 246 -2.16 -0.47 -7.08
CA PHE A 246 -2.27 -0.73 -5.64
C PHE A 246 -2.24 -2.21 -5.28
N GLU A 247 -2.42 -3.13 -6.25
CA GLU A 247 -2.50 -4.58 -6.02
C GLU A 247 -3.51 -4.95 -4.90
N THR A 248 -4.61 -4.20 -4.80
CA THR A 248 -5.63 -4.38 -3.75
C THR A 248 -6.92 -4.95 -4.33
N PRO A 249 -7.68 -5.73 -3.55
CA PRO A 249 -9.00 -6.18 -3.98
C PRO A 249 -9.89 -4.95 -4.23
N PHE A 250 -10.35 -4.82 -5.47
CA PHE A 250 -11.24 -3.72 -5.83
C PHE A 250 -12.60 -3.91 -5.14
N ALA A 251 -12.89 -3.01 -4.20
CA ALA A 251 -14.22 -2.87 -3.61
C ALA A 251 -14.84 -1.61 -4.22
N LEU A 252 -15.92 -1.78 -4.96
CA LEU A 252 -16.79 -0.67 -5.34
C LEU A 252 -17.43 -0.19 -4.04
N SER A 253 -16.95 0.92 -3.48
CA SER A 253 -17.69 1.60 -2.42
C SER A 253 -18.98 2.11 -3.07
N ALA A 254 -20.07 1.37 -2.85
CA ALA A 254 -21.39 1.92 -3.04
C ALA A 254 -21.49 3.14 -2.11
N LEU A 255 -21.99 4.25 -2.67
CA LEU A 255 -22.31 5.50 -1.97
C LEU A 255 -22.80 5.29 -0.54
#